data_AF-A0A2C9KY79-F1
#
_entry.id   AF-A0A2C9KY79-F1
#
_cell.length_a   1.000
_cell.length_b   1.000
_cell.length_c   1.000
_cell.angle_alpha   90.00
_cell.angle_beta   90.00
_cell.angle_gamma   90.00
#
_symmetry.space_group_name_H-M   'P 1'
#
loop_
_entity.id
_entity.type
_entity.pdbx_description
1 polymer ?
#
loop_
_entity_poly.entity_id
_entity_poly.type
_entity_poly.pdbx_seq_one_letter_code
_entity_poly.pdbx_strand_id
1 'polypeptide(L)'
;KNVVSSLARQVMLQQFSQEEKLRSDGGSGIKQVRVDKDGEKNYDTNSHSGVAMGAIHDHSNYKMTVGLGEGQYVLNGVEFRTRHNDYPLRMPSTRSSDYHIMSEIPTPAVPPQVLEKSSVEEQILEMREWFKAWRDQNYSVRDYRKYFKPVLCYLEGAWTKNTESIEEPFFSDRHSLDATSWFDLQEKVRYSAYTGRKNLLENFAFLPTTIINITASGVPVYAQWNYRMLCHPLSKDLPTSYLKPVDDLSVRLPRGHSFETYSATRGARFTVVSPEDSPDWNYLDTMMGEVPGKDNYGAQIFDTALNTTLLSAIPEDENKLNVGYYSRRYRVEKADAMGLSFGRRGFSDPNVPVILGKKTLIPDAVMFLIVLFSAMKIGVLRTRFPITPVHAESSPVWKELNALKDFVLKNLDDRKMNQRQPRPPKVRPQGARTTTQRSKVRPGKTTTASTPVYPIRQPLILMTSIATRYPPGEHYHTIEMNKHQQARLQKGEIVHFRTSQDNGHSHTVKVQFFNGRYHVIKCDSKTPPCWDGHTKCLTTEEEAGCPLEDF
;
A
#
# COMPACT_ATOMS: atom_id res chain seq x y z
N LYS A 1 32.49 19.05 29.59
CA LYS A 1 32.77 17.74 28.92
C LYS A 1 31.81 16.64 29.40
N ASN A 2 31.68 16.39 30.70
CA ASN A 2 30.70 15.40 31.23
C ASN A 2 29.25 15.69 30.83
N VAL A 3 28.80 16.96 30.90
CA VAL A 3 27.42 17.33 30.54
C VAL A 3 27.09 17.04 29.06
N VAL A 4 28.01 17.32 28.13
CA VAL A 4 27.81 17.07 26.69
C VAL A 4 27.75 15.57 26.40
N SER A 5 28.62 14.78 27.04
CA SER A 5 28.59 13.31 26.93
C SER A 5 27.30 12.72 27.52
N SER A 6 26.86 13.20 28.70
CA SER A 6 25.59 12.79 29.29
C SER A 6 24.38 13.17 28.43
N LEU A 7 24.38 14.37 27.84
CA LEU A 7 23.33 14.80 26.92
C LEU A 7 23.32 13.96 25.64
N ALA A 8 24.47 13.72 25.02
CA ALA A 8 24.57 12.87 23.84
C ALA A 8 24.09 11.44 24.14
N ARG A 9 24.41 10.91 25.32
CA ARG A 9 23.91 9.60 25.77
C ARG A 9 22.39 9.62 25.95
N GLN A 10 21.85 10.69 26.53
CA GLN A 10 20.41 10.83 26.68
C GLN A 10 19.69 10.90 25.32
N VAL A 11 20.24 11.62 24.35
CA VAL A 11 19.72 11.68 22.97
C VAL A 11 19.77 10.31 22.30
N MET A 12 20.87 9.57 22.45
CA MET A 12 20.99 8.19 21.98
C MET A 12 19.90 7.27 22.57
N LEU A 13 19.66 7.38 23.88
CA LEU A 13 18.62 6.58 24.55
C LEU A 13 17.19 7.00 24.14
N GLN A 14 16.96 8.29 23.87
CA GLN A 14 15.67 8.77 23.34
C GLN A 14 15.41 8.21 21.95
N GLN A 15 16.41 8.22 21.05
CA GLN A 15 16.31 7.60 19.73
C GLN A 15 16.02 6.10 19.84
N PHE A 16 16.77 5.38 20.67
CA PHE A 16 16.53 3.95 20.90
C PHE A 16 15.13 3.68 21.46
N SER A 17 14.63 4.52 22.37
CA SER A 17 13.27 4.40 22.91
C SER A 17 12.19 4.60 21.84
N GLN A 18 12.42 5.45 20.83
CA GLN A 18 11.51 5.61 19.71
C GLN A 18 11.51 4.38 18.80
N GLU A 19 12.70 3.80 18.56
CA GLU A 19 12.83 2.57 17.77
C GLU A 19 12.17 1.37 18.45
N GLU A 20 12.36 1.22 19.77
CA GLU A 20 11.69 0.17 20.57
C GLU A 20 10.18 0.32 20.52
N LYS A 21 9.68 1.55 20.62
CA LYS A 21 8.25 1.82 20.43
C LYS A 21 7.78 1.38 19.04
N LEU A 22 8.48 1.75 17.97
CA LEU A 22 8.12 1.34 16.62
C LEU A 22 8.17 -0.19 16.41
N ARG A 23 9.10 -0.90 17.08
CA ARG A 23 9.14 -2.37 17.09
C ARG A 23 7.92 -2.97 17.78
N SER A 24 7.45 -2.39 18.88
CA SER A 24 6.25 -2.87 19.60
C SER A 24 4.95 -2.55 18.89
N ASP A 25 4.93 -1.42 18.17
CA ASP A 25 3.72 -0.81 17.63
C ASP A 25 3.20 -1.60 16.39
N GLY A 26 4.02 -1.77 15.35
CA GLY A 26 3.51 -2.35 14.09
C GLY A 26 4.47 -3.28 13.33
N GLY A 27 5.62 -3.58 13.91
CA GLY A 27 6.70 -4.33 13.25
C GLY A 27 7.17 -3.68 11.94
N SER A 28 7.89 -4.44 11.13
CA SER A 28 8.48 -3.92 9.90
C SER A 28 7.51 -4.00 8.73
N GLY A 29 7.51 -2.95 7.91
CA GLY A 29 6.89 -2.97 6.60
C GLY A 29 6.63 -1.61 5.96
N ILE A 30 5.86 -1.62 4.87
CA ILE A 30 5.39 -0.39 4.23
C ILE A 30 4.39 0.26 5.18
N LYS A 31 4.68 1.50 5.55
CA LYS A 31 3.79 2.34 6.36
C LYS A 31 2.84 3.13 5.47
N GLN A 32 3.39 3.73 4.41
CA GLN A 32 2.64 4.66 3.57
C GLN A 32 3.35 4.83 2.21
N VAL A 33 2.60 4.75 1.12
CA VAL A 33 3.03 5.25 -0.19
C VAL A 33 2.62 6.70 -0.35
N ARG A 34 3.18 7.39 -1.35
CA ARG A 34 2.74 8.74 -1.71
C ARG A 34 1.21 8.83 -1.84
N VAL A 35 0.65 9.86 -1.21
CA VAL A 35 -0.76 10.21 -1.34
C VAL A 35 -0.93 11.02 -2.63
N ASP A 36 -1.68 10.48 -3.58
CA ASP A 36 -2.06 11.13 -4.84
C ASP A 36 -3.59 11.24 -5.02
N LYS A 37 -4.34 10.55 -4.15
CA LYS A 37 -5.80 10.53 -4.07
C LYS A 37 -6.22 10.65 -2.63
N ASP A 38 -7.32 11.35 -2.42
CA ASP A 38 -7.95 11.54 -1.12
C ASP A 38 -9.47 11.58 -1.29
N GLY A 39 -10.20 11.52 -0.18
CA GLY A 39 -11.66 11.58 -0.17
C GLY A 39 -12.21 11.84 1.22
N GLU A 40 -13.53 11.80 1.35
CA GLU A 40 -14.23 12.08 2.61
C GLU A 40 -13.95 11.02 3.69
N LYS A 41 -13.67 9.79 3.26
CA LYS A 41 -13.38 8.68 4.16
C LYS A 41 -11.89 8.48 4.25
N ASN A 42 -11.42 8.15 5.46
CA ASN A 42 -10.00 7.89 5.69
C ASN A 42 -9.42 6.82 4.74
N TYR A 43 -10.22 5.82 4.33
CA TYR A 43 -9.76 4.77 3.40
C TYR A 43 -9.76 5.18 1.92
N ASP A 44 -10.27 6.37 1.58
CA ASP A 44 -10.19 6.91 0.22
C ASP A 44 -8.76 7.37 -0.10
N THR A 45 -8.02 7.80 0.93
CA THR A 45 -6.60 8.13 0.83
C THR A 45 -5.76 6.86 0.70
N ASN A 46 -4.77 6.86 -0.20
CA ASN A 46 -3.80 5.74 -0.32
C ASN A 46 -3.16 5.39 1.02
N SER A 47 -2.84 4.11 1.24
CA SER A 47 -2.16 3.60 2.44
C SER A 47 -0.81 2.99 2.05
N HIS A 48 -0.61 1.69 2.28
CA HIS A 48 0.49 0.90 1.72
C HIS A 48 0.27 0.55 0.23
N SER A 49 -0.98 0.70 -0.24
CA SER A 49 -1.38 0.45 -1.63
C SER A 49 -2.15 1.65 -2.20
N GLY A 50 -2.00 1.85 -3.51
CA GLY A 50 -2.68 2.88 -4.30
C GLY A 50 -3.26 2.29 -5.58
N VAL A 51 -2.88 2.82 -6.75
CA VAL A 51 -3.16 2.15 -8.04
C VAL A 51 -2.42 0.81 -8.15
N ALA A 52 -1.24 0.74 -7.54
CA ALA A 52 -0.44 -0.46 -7.40
C ALA A 52 0.06 -0.59 -5.96
N MET A 53 0.32 -1.83 -5.53
CA MET A 53 0.90 -2.09 -4.22
C MET A 53 2.29 -1.45 -4.14
N GLY A 54 2.57 -0.71 -3.06
CA GLY A 54 3.87 -0.03 -2.89
C GLY A 54 4.20 1.02 -3.97
N ALA A 55 3.25 1.43 -4.82
CA ALA A 55 3.50 2.23 -6.03
C ALA A 55 4.47 1.55 -7.03
N ILE A 56 4.46 0.21 -7.09
CA ILE A 56 5.25 -0.58 -8.04
C ILE A 56 4.67 -0.44 -9.44
N HIS A 57 5.52 -0.15 -10.43
CA HIS A 57 5.10 0.07 -11.82
C HIS A 57 6.16 -0.39 -12.82
N ASP A 58 5.72 -0.56 -14.07
CA ASP A 58 6.53 -1.12 -15.15
C ASP A 58 7.33 -0.01 -15.84
N HIS A 59 8.60 -0.30 -16.14
CA HIS A 59 9.47 0.51 -16.99
C HIS A 59 9.82 -0.29 -18.24
N SER A 60 8.85 -0.43 -19.16
CA SER A 60 9.04 -1.20 -20.41
C SER A 60 10.08 -0.59 -21.35
N ASN A 61 10.44 0.67 -21.12
CA ASN A 61 11.46 1.42 -21.85
C ASN A 61 12.89 1.23 -21.29
N TYR A 62 13.06 0.60 -20.12
CA TYR A 62 14.37 0.35 -19.52
C TYR A 62 14.63 -1.15 -19.37
N LYS A 63 15.88 -1.56 -19.62
CA LYS A 63 16.27 -2.97 -19.52
C LYS A 63 16.21 -3.41 -18.05
N MET A 64 15.46 -4.47 -17.78
CA MET A 64 15.47 -5.16 -16.47
C MET A 64 15.25 -4.21 -15.28
N THR A 65 14.42 -3.18 -15.45
CA THR A 65 14.17 -2.17 -14.41
C THR A 65 12.76 -2.27 -13.87
N VAL A 66 12.65 -2.18 -12.55
CA VAL A 66 11.38 -2.11 -11.83
C VAL A 66 11.24 -0.71 -11.25
N GLY A 67 10.09 -0.08 -11.51
CA GLY A 67 9.75 1.18 -10.88
C GLY A 67 9.09 0.93 -9.54
N LEU A 68 9.53 1.65 -8.52
CA LEU A 68 8.92 1.70 -7.20
C LEU A 68 8.91 3.16 -6.76
N GLY A 69 7.72 3.73 -6.56
CA GLY A 69 7.60 5.11 -6.10
C GLY A 69 8.22 5.36 -4.72
N GLU A 70 8.19 6.60 -4.25
CA GLU A 70 8.59 6.89 -2.86
C GLU A 70 7.63 6.22 -1.88
N GLY A 71 8.19 5.71 -0.80
CA GLY A 71 7.43 5.14 0.30
C GLY A 71 8.08 5.46 1.64
N GLN A 72 7.26 5.41 2.68
CA GLN A 72 7.69 5.36 4.07
C GLN A 72 7.71 3.90 4.52
N TYR A 73 8.83 3.49 5.10
CA TYR A 73 9.10 2.13 5.51
C TYR A 73 9.56 2.11 6.96
N VAL A 74 9.23 1.03 7.66
CA VAL A 74 9.78 0.71 8.97
C VAL A 74 10.57 -0.58 8.85
N LEU A 75 11.82 -0.56 9.30
CA LEU A 75 12.70 -1.73 9.36
C LEU A 75 13.32 -1.83 10.75
N ASN A 76 12.87 -2.82 11.54
CA ASN A 76 13.34 -3.11 12.90
C ASN A 76 13.39 -1.85 13.76
N GLY A 77 12.27 -1.12 13.81
CA GLY A 77 12.13 0.12 14.55
C GLY A 77 12.68 1.37 13.86
N VAL A 78 13.38 1.26 12.73
CA VAL A 78 13.88 2.42 11.99
C VAL A 78 12.88 2.84 10.92
N GLU A 79 12.28 4.02 11.10
CA GLU A 79 11.40 4.64 10.11
C GLU A 79 12.18 5.56 9.16
N PHE A 80 12.01 5.38 7.86
CA PHE A 80 12.68 6.18 6.83
C PHE A 80 11.79 6.35 5.60
N ARG A 81 12.11 7.34 4.77
CA ARG A 81 11.41 7.60 3.49
C ARG A 81 12.41 7.49 2.34
N THR A 82 12.08 6.69 1.35
CA THR A 82 12.89 6.53 0.16
C THR A 82 12.68 7.68 -0.83
N ARG A 83 13.65 7.89 -1.72
CA ARG A 83 13.43 8.62 -2.99
C ARG A 83 12.56 7.77 -3.93
N HIS A 84 12.27 8.24 -5.14
CA HIS A 84 11.71 7.34 -6.17
C HIS A 84 12.76 6.27 -6.52
N ASN A 85 12.37 5.00 -6.55
CA ASN A 85 13.25 3.85 -6.66
C ASN A 85 13.04 3.11 -7.99
N ASP A 86 13.70 3.59 -9.05
CA ASP A 86 13.83 2.83 -10.29
C ASP A 86 15.06 1.94 -10.18
N TYR A 87 14.88 0.68 -9.80
CA TYR A 87 15.98 -0.24 -9.51
C TYR A 87 16.14 -1.31 -10.60
N PRO A 88 17.37 -1.56 -11.07
CA PRO A 88 17.65 -2.68 -11.96
C PRO A 88 17.61 -4.01 -11.20
N LEU A 89 17.24 -5.08 -11.88
CA LEU A 89 17.27 -6.45 -11.37
C LEU A 89 18.73 -6.92 -11.21
N ARG A 90 19.34 -6.57 -10.08
CA ARG A 90 20.69 -6.96 -9.67
C ARG A 90 20.64 -7.88 -8.46
N MET A 91 21.69 -8.68 -8.28
CA MET A 91 21.86 -9.62 -7.18
C MET A 91 23.21 -9.44 -6.49
N PRO A 92 23.39 -9.93 -5.25
CA PRO A 92 24.72 -10.07 -4.64
C PRO A 92 25.67 -10.86 -5.56
N SER A 93 26.96 -10.52 -5.56
CA SER A 93 27.92 -11.17 -6.47
C SER A 93 28.11 -12.65 -6.15
N THR A 94 27.99 -13.50 -7.17
CA THR A 94 28.32 -14.94 -7.06
C THR A 94 29.81 -15.22 -7.23
N ARG A 95 30.59 -14.21 -7.66
CA ARG A 95 32.01 -14.37 -8.04
C ARG A 95 32.98 -13.68 -7.07
N SER A 96 32.49 -12.78 -6.22
CA SER A 96 33.31 -12.07 -5.23
C SER A 96 32.65 -12.13 -3.86
N SER A 97 33.47 -12.31 -2.82
CA SER A 97 33.09 -12.20 -1.41
C SER A 97 33.37 -10.80 -0.84
N ASP A 98 33.77 -9.85 -1.69
CA ASP A 98 34.00 -8.47 -1.28
C ASP A 98 32.68 -7.79 -0.90
N TYR A 99 32.77 -6.96 0.13
CA TYR A 99 31.61 -6.29 0.71
C TYR A 99 30.87 -5.44 -0.34
N HIS A 100 29.56 -5.64 -0.43
CA HIS A 100 28.62 -4.86 -1.24
C HIS A 100 28.83 -4.99 -2.77
N ILE A 101 29.55 -5.99 -3.27
CA ILE A 101 29.65 -6.20 -4.72
C ILE A 101 28.37 -6.82 -5.27
N MET A 102 27.84 -6.22 -6.33
CA MET A 102 26.63 -6.64 -7.02
C MET A 102 26.95 -7.22 -8.41
N SER A 103 26.02 -7.98 -8.97
CA SER A 103 26.07 -8.50 -10.33
C SER A 103 24.68 -8.45 -10.97
N GLU A 104 24.62 -8.46 -12.30
CA GLU A 104 23.34 -8.58 -13.00
C GLU A 104 22.72 -9.97 -12.75
N ILE A 105 21.39 -10.04 -12.67
CA ILE A 105 20.71 -11.33 -12.65
C ILE A 105 20.94 -12.03 -14.00
N PRO A 106 21.38 -13.30 -13.99
CA PRO A 106 21.56 -14.07 -15.22
C PRO A 106 20.26 -14.15 -16.02
N THR A 107 20.29 -13.72 -17.29
CA THR A 107 19.19 -13.96 -18.22
C THR A 107 19.21 -15.43 -18.64
N PRO A 108 18.08 -16.13 -18.55
CA PRO A 108 18.00 -17.51 -19.00
C PRO A 108 18.22 -17.61 -20.51
N ALA A 109 18.81 -18.72 -20.96
CA ALA A 109 18.86 -19.04 -22.38
C ALA A 109 17.45 -19.29 -22.93
N VAL A 110 17.26 -19.08 -24.23
CA VAL A 110 16.04 -19.49 -24.91
C VAL A 110 15.97 -21.03 -24.93
N PRO A 111 14.81 -21.65 -24.65
CA PRO A 111 14.68 -23.11 -24.74
C PRO A 111 15.12 -23.65 -26.12
N PRO A 112 15.97 -24.68 -26.20
CA PRO A 112 16.47 -25.22 -27.47
C PRO A 112 15.35 -25.60 -28.45
N GLN A 113 14.23 -26.12 -27.94
CA GLN A 113 13.06 -26.49 -28.73
C GLN A 113 12.44 -25.33 -29.51
N VAL A 114 12.63 -24.10 -29.03
CA VAL A 114 12.26 -22.89 -29.77
C VAL A 114 13.26 -22.69 -30.90
N LEU A 115 14.57 -22.69 -30.61
CA LEU A 115 15.63 -22.43 -31.60
C LEU A 115 15.71 -23.50 -32.71
N GLU A 116 15.25 -24.72 -32.44
CA GLU A 116 15.16 -25.83 -33.40
C GLU A 116 14.05 -25.65 -34.45
N LYS A 117 13.13 -24.70 -34.27
CA LYS A 117 12.06 -24.43 -35.25
C LYS A 117 12.62 -23.74 -36.49
N SER A 118 12.06 -24.10 -37.65
CA SER A 118 12.60 -23.75 -38.97
C SER A 118 12.29 -22.31 -39.40
N SER A 119 11.22 -21.72 -38.86
CA SER A 119 10.78 -20.35 -39.16
C SER A 119 10.52 -19.55 -37.88
N VAL A 120 10.59 -18.22 -37.97
CA VAL A 120 10.31 -17.32 -36.86
C VAL A 120 8.86 -17.48 -36.36
N GLU A 121 7.92 -17.73 -37.26
CA GLU A 121 6.52 -17.98 -36.92
C GLU A 121 6.36 -19.23 -36.05
N GLU A 122 7.05 -20.32 -36.40
CA GLU A 122 7.08 -21.54 -35.58
C GLU A 122 7.79 -21.32 -34.25
N GLN A 123 8.86 -20.52 -34.21
CA GLN A 123 9.53 -20.13 -32.97
C GLN A 123 8.58 -19.37 -32.04
N ILE A 124 7.81 -18.43 -32.57
CA ILE A 124 6.80 -17.67 -31.81
C ILE A 124 5.72 -18.62 -31.26
N LEU A 125 5.20 -19.53 -32.08
CA LEU A 125 4.19 -20.50 -31.64
C LEU A 125 4.73 -21.41 -30.53
N GLU A 126 5.95 -21.92 -30.68
CA GLU A 126 6.59 -22.74 -29.65
C GLU A 126 6.82 -21.94 -28.36
N MET A 127 7.32 -20.71 -28.44
CA MET A 127 7.55 -19.85 -27.29
C MET A 127 6.23 -19.54 -26.54
N ARG A 128 5.11 -19.38 -27.26
CA ARG A 128 3.78 -19.23 -26.63
C ARG A 128 3.39 -20.45 -25.82
N GLU A 129 3.74 -21.66 -26.25
CA GLU A 129 3.50 -22.87 -25.47
C GLU A 129 4.38 -22.94 -24.21
N TRP A 130 5.62 -22.44 -24.26
CA TRP A 130 6.45 -22.28 -23.05
C TRP A 130 5.82 -21.32 -22.05
N PHE A 131 5.28 -20.19 -22.52
CA PHE A 131 4.56 -19.25 -21.66
C PHE A 131 3.27 -19.85 -21.08
N LYS A 132 2.53 -20.66 -21.85
CA LYS A 132 1.35 -21.39 -21.35
C LYS A 132 1.74 -22.41 -20.27
N ALA A 133 2.80 -23.19 -20.49
CA ALA A 133 3.31 -24.14 -19.52
C ALA A 133 3.69 -23.46 -18.20
N TRP A 134 4.36 -22.32 -18.28
CA TRP A 134 4.70 -21.50 -17.12
C TRP A 134 3.47 -20.90 -16.41
N ARG A 135 2.51 -20.36 -17.17
CA ARG A 135 1.22 -19.85 -16.61
C ARG A 135 0.47 -20.89 -15.82
N ASP A 136 0.29 -22.05 -16.44
CA ASP A 136 -0.53 -23.11 -15.89
C ASP A 136 0.26 -23.96 -14.90
N GLN A 137 1.54 -23.62 -14.68
CA GLN A 137 2.53 -24.39 -13.92
C GLN A 137 2.55 -25.87 -14.31
N ASN A 138 2.34 -26.14 -15.60
CA ASN A 138 2.34 -27.49 -16.16
C ASN A 138 3.65 -27.75 -16.89
N TYR A 139 4.58 -28.38 -16.18
CA TYR A 139 5.91 -28.73 -16.69
C TYR A 139 6.00 -30.14 -17.31
N SER A 140 4.87 -30.81 -17.56
CA SER A 140 4.86 -32.19 -18.08
C SER A 140 5.41 -32.30 -19.50
N VAL A 141 5.18 -31.28 -20.34
CA VAL A 141 5.61 -31.24 -21.75
C VAL A 141 6.74 -30.25 -21.96
N ARG A 142 6.65 -29.07 -21.33
CA ARG A 142 7.65 -27.99 -21.41
C ARG A 142 8.08 -27.63 -20.00
N ASP A 143 9.21 -28.17 -19.57
CA ASP A 143 9.73 -27.91 -18.23
C ASP A 143 10.31 -26.50 -18.13
N TYR A 144 9.43 -25.53 -17.91
CA TYR A 144 9.75 -24.10 -17.85
C TYR A 144 10.69 -23.77 -16.69
N ARG A 145 10.79 -24.60 -15.64
CA ARG A 145 11.49 -24.29 -14.38
C ARG A 145 12.99 -24.03 -14.58
N LYS A 146 13.57 -24.55 -15.67
CA LYS A 146 14.97 -24.32 -16.06
C LYS A 146 15.22 -22.91 -16.62
N TYR A 147 14.19 -22.31 -17.21
CA TYR A 147 14.29 -21.06 -17.97
C TYR A 147 13.56 -19.91 -17.29
N PHE A 148 12.40 -20.15 -16.67
CA PHE A 148 11.58 -19.13 -16.04
C PHE A 148 11.71 -19.25 -14.53
N LYS A 149 12.87 -18.80 -14.01
CA LYS A 149 13.11 -18.83 -12.57
C LYS A 149 12.35 -17.70 -11.86
N PRO A 150 11.67 -17.99 -10.73
CA PRO A 150 11.12 -16.94 -9.90
C PRO A 150 12.26 -16.10 -9.28
N VAL A 151 12.09 -14.78 -9.32
CA VAL A 151 13.07 -13.82 -8.78
C VAL A 151 12.47 -13.11 -7.58
N LEU A 152 13.16 -13.23 -6.45
CA LEU A 152 12.81 -12.60 -5.20
C LEU A 152 13.49 -11.25 -5.08
N CYS A 153 12.75 -10.14 -5.10
CA CYS A 153 13.32 -8.82 -4.82
C CYS A 153 13.04 -8.37 -3.38
N TYR A 154 13.95 -7.58 -2.83
CA TYR A 154 13.91 -7.18 -1.44
C TYR A 154 14.54 -5.81 -1.21
N LEU A 155 14.08 -5.14 -0.16
CA LEU A 155 14.65 -3.93 0.38
C LEU A 155 15.41 -4.29 1.66
N GLU A 156 16.69 -3.95 1.68
CA GLU A 156 17.61 -4.15 2.78
C GLU A 156 18.00 -2.80 3.38
N GLY A 157 17.95 -2.63 4.71
CA GLY A 157 18.36 -1.41 5.39
C GLY A 157 19.38 -1.67 6.50
N ALA A 158 20.39 -0.81 6.62
CA ALA A 158 21.58 -1.01 7.45
C ALA A 158 22.11 0.30 8.04
N TRP A 159 22.69 0.22 9.25
CA TRP A 159 23.47 1.32 9.82
C TRP A 159 24.92 1.29 9.33
N THR A 160 25.40 2.38 8.74
CA THR A 160 26.80 2.53 8.29
C THR A 160 27.51 3.67 9.02
N LYS A 161 28.80 3.49 9.30
CA LYS A 161 29.61 4.49 10.03
C LYS A 161 30.29 5.53 9.13
N ASN A 162 30.34 5.29 7.81
CA ASN A 162 30.85 6.28 6.87
C ASN A 162 29.83 7.42 6.80
N THR A 163 30.10 8.53 7.51
CA THR A 163 29.17 9.65 7.64
C THR A 163 29.63 10.93 6.97
N GLU A 164 30.85 10.93 6.41
CA GLU A 164 31.46 12.12 5.81
C GLU A 164 30.93 12.39 4.38
N SER A 165 30.64 11.33 3.62
CA SER A 165 30.07 11.41 2.27
C SER A 165 28.70 10.74 2.20
N ILE A 166 27.79 11.28 1.38
CA ILE A 166 26.59 10.55 0.97
C ILE A 166 27.02 9.50 -0.06
N GLU A 167 26.75 8.23 0.23
CA GLU A 167 26.83 7.16 -0.75
C GLU A 167 25.43 6.94 -1.35
N GLU A 168 25.35 6.86 -2.67
CA GLU A 168 24.09 6.51 -3.33
C GLU A 168 23.67 5.10 -2.88
N PRO A 169 22.43 4.90 -2.39
CA PRO A 169 22.06 3.64 -1.75
C PRO A 169 22.03 2.46 -2.74
N PHE A 170 21.70 2.73 -4.00
CA PHE A 170 21.83 1.81 -5.14
C PHE A 170 21.74 2.59 -6.47
N PHE A 171 22.27 2.02 -7.55
CA PHE A 171 22.21 2.62 -8.87
C PHE A 171 20.77 2.69 -9.43
N SER A 172 20.40 3.84 -9.99
CA SER A 172 19.12 4.06 -10.68
C SER A 172 19.37 4.94 -11.90
N ASP A 173 18.77 4.59 -13.04
CA ASP A 173 18.98 5.30 -14.32
C ASP A 173 18.38 6.72 -14.33
N ARG A 174 17.46 7.01 -13.41
CA ARG A 174 16.64 8.25 -13.43
C ARG A 174 16.69 9.07 -12.16
N HIS A 175 17.02 8.44 -11.04
CA HIS A 175 16.95 9.06 -9.72
C HIS A 175 18.26 8.90 -8.97
N SER A 176 18.66 9.95 -8.26
CA SER A 176 19.84 9.96 -7.40
C SER A 176 19.54 10.84 -6.20
N LEU A 177 20.30 10.71 -5.11
CA LEU A 177 20.17 11.62 -3.99
C LEU A 177 20.64 13.01 -4.40
N ASP A 178 19.73 13.98 -4.40
CA ASP A 178 20.04 15.38 -4.67
C ASP A 178 20.57 16.05 -3.39
N ALA A 179 21.78 15.67 -2.97
CA ALA A 179 22.49 16.28 -1.86
C ALA A 179 24.00 16.11 -1.96
N THR A 180 24.75 17.15 -1.58
CA THR A 180 26.24 17.10 -1.57
C THR A 180 26.80 16.55 -0.26
N SER A 181 26.02 16.59 0.82
CA SER A 181 26.37 16.08 2.14
C SER A 181 25.12 15.70 2.91
N TRP A 182 25.30 14.91 3.98
CA TRP A 182 24.19 14.49 4.84
C TRP A 182 23.43 15.65 5.46
N PHE A 183 24.15 16.71 5.83
CA PHE A 183 23.53 17.92 6.35
C PHE A 183 22.67 18.61 5.29
N ASP A 184 23.15 18.71 4.04
CA ASP A 184 22.36 19.25 2.92
C ASP A 184 21.09 18.44 2.68
N LEU A 185 21.18 17.10 2.68
CA LEU A 185 20.00 16.23 2.57
C LEU A 185 19.00 16.49 3.70
N GLN A 186 19.47 16.59 4.94
CA GLN A 186 18.62 16.84 6.10
C GLN A 186 17.92 18.20 6.02
N GLU A 187 18.62 19.27 5.62
CA GLU A 187 18.02 20.59 5.48
C GLU A 187 16.98 20.62 4.34
N LYS A 188 17.30 20.03 3.18
CA LYS A 188 16.35 19.89 2.05
C LYS A 188 15.10 19.12 2.45
N VAL A 189 15.26 18.00 3.16
CA VAL A 189 14.15 17.19 3.65
C VAL A 189 13.33 17.95 4.69
N ARG A 190 13.98 18.63 5.63
CA ARG A 190 13.30 19.44 6.67
C ARG A 190 12.49 20.57 6.04
N TYR A 191 13.08 21.30 5.09
CA TYR A 191 12.41 22.35 4.34
C TYR A 191 11.20 21.82 3.55
N SER A 192 11.37 20.71 2.81
CA SER A 192 10.28 20.06 2.07
C SER A 192 9.16 19.61 3.00
N ALA A 193 9.48 19.03 4.16
CA ALA A 193 8.51 18.60 5.16
C ALA A 193 7.73 19.78 5.77
N TYR A 194 8.40 20.89 6.10
CA TYR A 194 7.75 22.08 6.69
C TYR A 194 6.91 22.87 5.70
N THR A 195 7.27 22.83 4.42
CA THR A 195 6.54 23.55 3.37
C THR A 195 5.49 22.69 2.67
N GLY A 196 5.45 21.38 2.94
CA GLY A 196 4.62 20.41 2.21
C GLY A 196 4.98 20.26 0.73
N ARG A 197 6.14 20.77 0.30
CA ARG A 197 6.54 20.79 -1.12
C ARG A 197 7.12 19.44 -1.56
N LYS A 198 6.81 19.07 -2.79
CA LYS A 198 7.41 17.96 -3.52
C LYS A 198 8.70 18.40 -4.25
N ASN A 199 9.73 17.55 -4.22
CA ASN A 199 10.83 17.65 -5.17
C ASN A 199 10.38 17.12 -6.54
N LEU A 200 10.49 17.95 -7.59
CA LEU A 200 10.00 17.60 -8.94
C LEU A 200 10.68 16.36 -9.52
N LEU A 201 11.96 16.14 -9.18
CA LEU A 201 12.75 14.99 -9.62
C LEU A 201 12.64 13.79 -8.67
N GLU A 202 11.89 13.92 -7.57
CA GLU A 202 11.65 12.87 -6.57
C GLU A 202 12.92 12.28 -5.96
N ASN A 203 13.95 13.14 -5.80
CA ASN A 203 15.31 12.77 -5.42
C ASN A 203 15.61 12.97 -3.92
N PHE A 204 14.61 13.28 -3.10
CA PHE A 204 14.77 13.51 -1.67
C PHE A 204 14.36 12.28 -0.86
N ALA A 205 15.32 11.69 -0.14
CA ALA A 205 15.08 10.62 0.83
C ALA A 205 15.24 11.14 2.27
N PHE A 206 14.37 10.72 3.19
CA PHE A 206 14.60 10.92 4.63
C PHE A 206 15.33 9.70 5.17
N LEU A 207 16.61 9.86 5.46
CA LEU A 207 17.49 8.81 5.98
C LEU A 207 17.94 9.19 7.41
N PRO A 208 17.50 8.43 8.44
CA PRO A 208 17.84 8.71 9.82
C PRO A 208 19.35 8.67 10.10
N THR A 209 19.76 9.44 11.10
CA THR A 209 21.10 9.39 11.72
C THR A 209 20.97 9.10 13.19
N THR A 210 21.84 8.26 13.73
CA THR A 210 21.86 7.92 15.16
C THR A 210 23.26 8.03 15.74
N ILE A 211 23.35 8.20 17.06
CA ILE A 211 24.61 8.10 17.80
C ILE A 211 24.76 6.65 18.23
N ILE A 212 25.78 5.96 17.73
CA ILE A 212 25.99 4.54 18.04
C ILE A 212 26.98 4.31 19.17
N ASN A 213 27.81 5.30 19.46
CA ASN A 213 28.78 5.24 20.54
C ASN A 213 29.19 6.66 20.94
N ILE A 214 29.70 6.80 22.17
CA ILE A 214 30.33 8.02 22.65
C ILE A 214 31.73 7.61 23.11
N THR A 215 32.75 8.21 22.49
CA THR A 215 34.15 7.88 22.83
C THR A 215 34.45 8.23 24.30
N ALA A 216 35.51 7.66 24.85
CA ALA A 216 36.00 8.03 26.19
C ALA A 216 36.30 9.55 26.32
N SER A 217 36.61 10.22 25.21
CA SER A 217 36.82 11.67 25.13
C SER A 217 35.52 12.49 25.04
N GLY A 218 34.34 11.85 25.01
CA GLY A 218 33.03 12.49 24.94
C GLY A 218 32.60 12.91 23.54
N VAL A 219 33.22 12.35 22.49
CA VAL A 219 32.88 12.65 21.08
C VAL A 219 31.84 11.63 20.60
N PRO A 220 30.67 12.06 20.11
CA PRO A 220 29.68 11.15 19.56
C PRO A 220 30.17 10.55 18.24
N VAL A 221 29.98 9.25 18.08
CA VAL A 221 30.19 8.52 16.83
C VAL A 221 28.82 8.29 16.20
N TYR A 222 28.63 8.87 15.02
CA TYR A 222 27.37 8.77 14.28
C TYR A 222 27.35 7.54 13.38
N ALA A 223 26.14 7.03 13.13
CA ALA A 223 25.84 6.14 12.03
C ALA A 223 24.65 6.67 11.24
N GLN A 224 24.60 6.29 9.98
CA GLN A 224 23.56 6.66 9.04
C GLN A 224 22.81 5.42 8.58
N TRP A 225 21.50 5.59 8.42
CA TRP A 225 20.67 4.57 7.84
C TRP A 225 20.79 4.61 6.32
N ASN A 226 21.27 3.53 5.73
CA ASN A 226 21.32 3.31 4.30
C ASN A 226 20.45 2.14 3.91
N TYR A 227 19.92 2.15 2.70
CA TYR A 227 19.09 1.08 2.19
C TYR A 227 19.52 0.66 0.78
N ARG A 228 19.21 -0.55 0.35
CA ARG A 228 19.41 -0.97 -1.05
C ARG A 228 18.31 -1.90 -1.49
N MET A 229 18.10 -1.95 -2.79
CA MET A 229 17.18 -2.88 -3.41
C MET A 229 17.96 -3.87 -4.27
N LEU A 230 17.77 -5.15 -3.98
CA LEU A 230 18.40 -6.24 -4.68
C LEU A 230 17.39 -7.35 -4.93
N CYS A 231 17.79 -8.31 -5.76
CA CYS A 231 17.00 -9.45 -6.12
C CYS A 231 17.84 -10.73 -6.04
N HIS A 232 17.15 -11.86 -5.95
CA HIS A 232 17.73 -13.18 -5.78
C HIS A 232 16.92 -14.18 -6.62
N PRO A 233 17.50 -14.84 -7.63
CA PRO A 233 16.82 -15.92 -8.33
C PRO A 233 16.74 -17.15 -7.42
N LEU A 234 15.53 -17.60 -7.09
CA LEU A 234 15.33 -18.71 -6.16
C LEU A 234 15.89 -20.03 -6.71
N SER A 235 16.33 -20.89 -5.80
CA SER A 235 16.85 -22.22 -6.12
C SER A 235 15.76 -23.16 -6.67
N LYS A 236 14.53 -22.99 -6.20
CA LYS A 236 13.35 -23.80 -6.54
C LYS A 236 12.28 -22.97 -7.23
N ASP A 237 11.42 -23.64 -7.98
CA ASP A 237 10.21 -23.02 -8.51
C ASP A 237 9.23 -22.70 -7.37
N LEU A 238 8.40 -21.66 -7.55
CA LEU A 238 7.37 -21.28 -6.60
C LEU A 238 5.98 -21.61 -7.14
N PRO A 239 5.24 -22.53 -6.51
CA PRO A 239 3.84 -22.75 -6.85
C PRO A 239 3.00 -21.48 -6.66
N THR A 240 2.27 -21.06 -7.69
CA THR A 240 1.26 -20.00 -7.64
C THR A 240 0.12 -20.33 -6.68
N SER A 241 -0.08 -21.61 -6.35
CA SER A 241 -1.00 -22.06 -5.31
C SER A 241 -0.58 -21.58 -3.92
N TYR A 242 0.71 -21.29 -3.70
CA TYR A 242 1.23 -20.73 -2.45
C TYR A 242 0.97 -19.23 -2.33
N LEU A 243 0.70 -18.54 -3.44
CA LEU A 243 0.41 -17.11 -3.47
C LEU A 243 -1.05 -16.86 -3.10
N LYS A 244 -1.29 -16.50 -1.83
CA LYS A 244 -2.62 -16.18 -1.33
C LYS A 244 -2.85 -14.67 -1.33
N PRO A 245 -3.86 -14.14 -2.04
CA PRO A 245 -4.19 -12.72 -1.95
C PRO A 245 -4.65 -12.39 -0.52
N VAL A 246 -4.22 -11.24 -0.01
CA VAL A 246 -4.65 -10.73 1.30
C VAL A 246 -5.83 -9.81 1.09
N ASP A 247 -6.88 -9.93 1.92
CA ASP A 247 -8.07 -9.08 1.78
C ASP A 247 -7.85 -7.70 2.42
N ASP A 248 -7.48 -6.72 1.59
CA ASP A 248 -7.29 -5.32 2.01
C ASP A 248 -8.57 -4.51 1.72
N LEU A 249 -9.49 -4.43 2.68
CA LEU A 249 -10.77 -3.75 2.50
C LEU A 249 -10.58 -2.25 2.26
N SER A 250 -9.59 -1.62 2.90
CA SER A 250 -9.27 -0.21 2.69
C SER A 250 -8.86 0.09 1.26
N VAL A 251 -8.35 -0.90 0.53
CA VAL A 251 -7.98 -0.75 -0.88
C VAL A 251 -9.16 -1.06 -1.78
N ARG A 252 -9.95 -2.08 -1.42
CA ARG A 252 -11.05 -2.59 -2.24
C ARG A 252 -12.29 -1.71 -2.26
N LEU A 253 -12.77 -1.31 -1.09
CA LEU A 253 -14.03 -0.59 -0.94
C LEU A 253 -14.08 0.74 -1.70
N PRO A 254 -13.09 1.63 -1.62
CA PRO A 254 -13.14 2.89 -2.38
C PRO A 254 -13.16 2.67 -3.90
N ARG A 255 -12.70 1.50 -4.37
CA ARG A 255 -12.65 1.13 -5.79
C ARG A 255 -13.84 0.28 -6.22
N GLY A 256 -14.76 -0.07 -5.31
CA GLY A 256 -15.88 -0.96 -5.60
C GLY A 256 -15.45 -2.38 -6.02
N HIS A 257 -14.24 -2.83 -5.65
CA HIS A 257 -13.72 -4.13 -6.09
C HIS A 257 -14.23 -5.29 -5.23
N SER A 258 -14.73 -6.33 -5.89
CA SER A 258 -14.88 -7.65 -5.27
C SER A 258 -13.50 -8.24 -4.90
N PHE A 259 -13.44 -9.26 -4.05
CA PHE A 259 -12.17 -9.91 -3.68
C PHE A 259 -11.48 -10.51 -4.90
N GLU A 260 -12.28 -11.13 -5.77
CA GLU A 260 -11.80 -11.78 -6.99
C GLU A 260 -11.26 -10.75 -7.99
N THR A 261 -12.00 -9.66 -8.21
CA THR A 261 -11.54 -8.53 -9.03
C THR A 261 -10.26 -7.94 -8.47
N TYR A 262 -10.22 -7.66 -7.16
CA TYR A 262 -9.06 -7.11 -6.48
C TYR A 262 -7.82 -7.98 -6.66
N SER A 263 -7.95 -9.30 -6.47
CA SER A 263 -6.87 -10.27 -6.61
C SER A 263 -6.20 -10.26 -7.98
N ALA A 264 -6.90 -9.81 -9.02
CA ALA A 264 -6.36 -9.65 -10.38
C ALA A 264 -5.68 -8.28 -10.62
N THR A 265 -5.86 -7.30 -9.74
CA THR A 265 -5.32 -5.93 -9.92
C THR A 265 -3.86 -5.78 -9.47
N ARG A 266 -3.15 -4.79 -10.02
CA ARG A 266 -1.80 -4.39 -9.56
C ARG A 266 -1.74 -3.92 -8.10
N GLY A 267 -2.87 -3.48 -7.56
CA GLY A 267 -3.02 -3.13 -6.15
C GLY A 267 -3.02 -4.32 -5.19
N ALA A 268 -3.20 -5.54 -5.71
CA ALA A 268 -3.33 -6.74 -4.88
C ALA A 268 -2.03 -7.12 -4.19
N ARG A 269 -2.12 -7.34 -2.88
CA ARG A 269 -1.07 -7.87 -2.03
C ARG A 269 -1.26 -9.36 -1.81
N PHE A 270 -0.14 -10.07 -1.71
CA PHE A 270 -0.11 -11.52 -1.51
C PHE A 270 0.70 -11.88 -0.27
N THR A 271 0.42 -13.06 0.27
CA THR A 271 1.26 -13.78 1.22
C THR A 271 1.67 -15.13 0.62
N VAL A 272 2.75 -15.70 1.13
CA VAL A 272 3.23 -17.02 0.73
C VAL A 272 2.84 -18.01 1.80
N VAL A 273 2.07 -19.02 1.40
CA VAL A 273 1.59 -20.08 2.29
C VAL A 273 1.79 -21.43 1.61
N SER A 274 2.75 -22.22 2.10
CA SER A 274 2.91 -23.63 1.69
C SER A 274 1.93 -24.54 2.46
N PRO A 275 1.47 -25.66 1.87
CA PRO A 275 0.78 -26.72 2.60
C PRO A 275 1.56 -27.27 3.80
N GLU A 276 2.90 -27.17 3.80
CA GLU A 276 3.74 -27.59 4.93
C GLU A 276 3.96 -26.50 5.99
N ASP A 277 3.41 -25.31 5.80
CA ASP A 277 3.58 -24.22 6.76
C ASP A 277 2.93 -24.54 8.10
N SER A 278 3.62 -24.14 9.17
CA SER A 278 3.17 -24.24 10.55
C SER A 278 3.38 -22.90 11.27
N PRO A 279 2.84 -22.72 12.49
CA PRO A 279 3.15 -21.55 13.31
C PRO A 279 4.66 -21.36 13.55
N ASP A 280 5.42 -22.46 13.53
CA ASP A 280 6.84 -22.53 13.84
C ASP A 280 7.77 -22.53 12.64
N TRP A 281 7.24 -22.72 11.44
CA TRP A 281 8.02 -22.71 10.21
C TRP A 281 7.15 -22.30 9.04
N ASN A 282 7.61 -21.34 8.22
CA ASN A 282 6.93 -21.01 6.98
C ASN A 282 7.89 -21.02 5.79
N TYR A 283 7.35 -21.29 4.61
CA TYR A 283 8.11 -21.38 3.37
C TYR A 283 8.81 -20.06 3.02
N LEU A 284 8.26 -18.94 3.50
CA LEU A 284 8.94 -17.65 3.38
C LEU A 284 10.32 -17.68 4.06
N ASP A 285 10.45 -18.21 5.29
CA ASP A 285 11.72 -18.35 5.99
C ASP A 285 12.76 -19.14 5.16
N THR A 286 12.33 -20.19 4.44
CA THR A 286 13.20 -20.96 3.51
C THR A 286 13.73 -20.09 2.37
N MET A 287 12.86 -19.37 1.67
CA MET A 287 13.26 -18.48 0.57
C MET A 287 14.19 -17.38 1.07
N MET A 288 13.92 -16.90 2.28
CA MET A 288 14.68 -15.87 2.96
C MET A 288 16.10 -16.32 3.26
N GLY A 289 16.26 -17.57 3.71
CA GLY A 289 17.54 -18.21 4.00
C GLY A 289 18.45 -18.37 2.79
N GLU A 290 17.95 -18.29 1.55
CA GLU A 290 18.78 -18.33 0.34
C GLU A 290 19.47 -16.98 0.06
N VAL A 291 18.98 -15.88 0.65
CA VAL A 291 19.46 -14.53 0.37
C VAL A 291 20.69 -14.22 1.23
N PRO A 292 21.86 -13.93 0.62
CA PRO A 292 23.03 -13.48 1.36
C PRO A 292 22.96 -11.97 1.62
N GLY A 293 23.77 -11.51 2.57
CA GLY A 293 23.92 -10.09 2.88
C GLY A 293 24.99 -9.40 2.06
N LYS A 294 25.62 -8.40 2.66
CA LYS A 294 26.67 -7.61 2.00
C LYS A 294 27.99 -8.35 1.80
N ASP A 295 28.22 -9.46 2.49
CA ASP A 295 29.38 -10.35 2.25
C ASP A 295 29.15 -11.36 1.10
N ASN A 296 28.03 -11.23 0.38
CA ASN A 296 27.63 -12.04 -0.78
C ASN A 296 27.59 -13.56 -0.51
N TYR A 297 27.50 -14.37 -1.57
CA TYR A 297 27.29 -15.82 -1.48
C TYR A 297 28.43 -16.60 -0.81
N GLY A 298 29.63 -16.02 -0.72
CA GLY A 298 30.77 -16.61 -0.02
C GLY A 298 30.74 -16.45 1.51
N ALA A 299 29.69 -15.84 2.07
CA ALA A 299 29.61 -15.57 3.49
C ALA A 299 29.51 -16.86 4.32
N GLN A 300 30.44 -17.01 5.26
CA GLN A 300 30.41 -18.01 6.33
C GLN A 300 30.60 -17.26 7.64
N ILE A 301 29.49 -16.92 8.28
CA ILE A 301 29.48 -16.14 9.52
C ILE A 301 28.63 -16.92 10.52
N PHE A 302 29.15 -17.13 11.72
CA PHE A 302 28.48 -17.85 12.78
C PHE A 302 28.43 -16.97 14.02
N ASP A 303 27.26 -16.89 14.64
CA ASP A 303 27.06 -16.09 15.85
C ASP A 303 27.30 -16.96 17.09
N THR A 304 28.36 -16.60 17.83
CA THR A 304 28.75 -17.22 19.10
C THR A 304 28.71 -16.22 20.26
N ALA A 305 27.96 -15.12 20.12
CA ALA A 305 27.85 -14.11 21.16
C ALA A 305 27.10 -14.65 22.39
N LEU A 306 27.18 -13.93 23.52
CA LEU A 306 26.42 -14.21 24.74
C LEU A 306 26.60 -15.65 25.28
N ASN A 307 27.79 -16.24 25.11
CA ASN A 307 28.16 -17.58 25.59
C ASN A 307 27.31 -18.74 25.03
N THR A 308 26.70 -18.56 23.85
CA THR A 308 25.92 -19.58 23.14
C THR A 308 26.20 -19.55 21.65
N THR A 309 25.98 -20.67 20.96
CA THR A 309 26.05 -20.76 19.50
C THR A 309 24.65 -20.80 18.92
N LEU A 310 24.41 -20.03 17.85
CA LEU A 310 23.16 -20.14 17.09
C LEU A 310 23.19 -21.38 16.18
N LEU A 311 22.13 -22.17 16.26
CA LEU A 311 21.86 -23.35 15.44
C LEU A 311 20.71 -23.07 14.46
N SER A 312 20.64 -23.87 13.40
CA SER A 312 19.57 -23.82 12.42
C SER A 312 18.20 -23.93 13.09
N ALA A 313 17.23 -23.17 12.57
CA ALA A 313 15.84 -23.24 13.01
C ALA A 313 15.05 -24.32 12.25
N ILE A 314 15.65 -24.91 11.21
CA ILE A 314 15.04 -26.00 10.45
C ILE A 314 14.93 -27.23 11.38
N PRO A 315 13.77 -27.89 11.46
CA PRO A 315 13.65 -29.12 12.24
C PRO A 315 14.70 -30.14 11.83
N GLU A 316 15.27 -30.85 12.81
CA GLU A 316 16.28 -31.92 12.60
C GLU A 316 17.65 -31.45 12.06
N ASP A 317 17.82 -30.15 11.77
CA ASP A 317 19.09 -29.57 11.38
C ASP A 317 19.86 -29.06 12.62
N GLU A 318 20.88 -29.82 13.03
CA GLU A 318 21.75 -29.46 14.16
C GLU A 318 22.96 -28.60 13.75
N ASN A 319 23.05 -28.18 12.49
CA ASN A 319 24.16 -27.37 12.04
C ASN A 319 24.13 -25.96 12.63
N LYS A 320 25.33 -25.35 12.75
CA LYS A 320 25.47 -23.94 13.12
C LYS A 320 24.77 -23.07 12.09
N LEU A 321 23.99 -22.10 12.56
CA LEU A 321 23.29 -21.16 11.69
C LEU A 321 24.30 -20.23 11.01
N ASN A 322 24.35 -20.25 9.68
CA ASN A 322 25.11 -19.27 8.93
C ASN A 322 24.36 -17.94 8.91
N VAL A 323 24.73 -17.04 9.82
CA VAL A 323 24.13 -15.71 9.97
C VAL A 323 24.61 -14.72 8.91
N GLY A 324 25.43 -15.16 7.94
CA GLY A 324 25.71 -14.43 6.69
C GLY A 324 24.60 -14.55 5.64
N TYR A 325 23.50 -15.22 6.00
CA TYR A 325 22.25 -15.32 5.24
C TYR A 325 21.07 -14.87 6.11
N TYR A 326 20.01 -14.36 5.49
CA TYR A 326 18.87 -13.85 6.23
C TYR A 326 18.14 -14.95 6.98
N SER A 327 17.92 -14.73 8.28
CA SER A 327 17.16 -15.63 9.14
C SER A 327 16.31 -14.84 10.12
N ARG A 328 15.06 -15.28 10.33
CA ARG A 328 14.18 -14.70 11.37
C ARG A 328 14.12 -15.57 12.62
N ARG A 329 14.39 -16.86 12.48
CA ARG A 329 14.33 -17.86 13.55
C ARG A 329 15.72 -18.45 13.76
N TYR A 330 16.00 -18.84 15.00
CA TYR A 330 17.23 -19.55 15.35
C TYR A 330 16.97 -20.47 16.53
N ARG A 331 17.83 -21.48 16.69
CA ARG A 331 17.96 -22.25 17.92
C ARG A 331 19.22 -21.83 18.66
N VAL A 332 19.25 -22.04 19.98
CA VAL A 332 20.44 -21.86 20.82
C VAL A 332 20.91 -23.21 21.33
N GLU A 333 22.23 -23.39 21.39
CA GLU A 333 22.85 -24.61 21.91
C GLU A 333 22.54 -24.83 23.40
N LYS A 334 22.51 -23.74 24.18
CA LYS A 334 22.12 -23.76 25.59
C LYS A 334 20.77 -23.10 25.77
N ALA A 335 19.83 -23.81 26.37
CA ALA A 335 18.53 -23.26 26.73
C ALA A 335 18.69 -22.01 27.61
N ASP A 336 17.80 -21.04 27.42
CA ASP A 336 17.79 -19.82 28.20
C ASP A 336 17.30 -20.05 29.65
N ALA A 337 17.18 -18.97 30.42
CA ALA A 337 16.71 -19.03 31.81
C ALA A 337 15.27 -19.57 31.97
N MET A 338 14.48 -19.57 30.89
CA MET A 338 13.11 -20.10 30.84
C MET A 338 13.07 -21.54 30.28
N GLY A 339 14.23 -22.14 29.96
CA GLY A 339 14.31 -23.47 29.36
C GLY A 339 14.03 -23.50 27.85
N LEU A 340 13.98 -22.34 27.18
CA LEU A 340 13.71 -22.25 25.75
C LEU A 340 15.01 -22.36 24.96
N SER A 341 15.01 -23.21 23.94
CA SER A 341 16.13 -23.37 22.99
C SER A 341 15.83 -22.76 21.61
N PHE A 342 14.67 -22.11 21.45
CA PHE A 342 14.21 -21.51 20.21
C PHE A 342 13.98 -20.02 20.39
N GLY A 343 14.45 -19.22 19.44
CA GLY A 343 14.31 -17.77 19.45
C GLY A 343 13.85 -17.22 18.10
N ARG A 344 13.23 -16.04 18.14
CA ARG A 344 12.92 -15.22 16.96
C ARG A 344 13.64 -13.89 17.06
N ARG A 345 14.11 -13.40 15.93
CA ARG A 345 14.70 -12.06 15.81
C ARG A 345 13.59 -11.00 15.79
N GLY A 346 13.91 -9.79 16.25
CA GLY A 346 12.99 -8.65 16.23
C GLY A 346 12.16 -8.43 17.51
N PHE A 347 12.35 -9.25 18.55
CA PHE A 347 11.59 -9.25 19.82
C PHE A 347 10.06 -9.36 19.62
N SER A 348 9.41 -8.28 19.23
CA SER A 348 7.98 -8.21 18.87
C SER A 348 7.71 -8.19 17.36
N ASP A 349 8.72 -7.91 16.52
CA ASP A 349 8.55 -7.75 15.09
C ASP A 349 8.45 -9.10 14.35
N PRO A 350 7.27 -9.48 13.82
CA PRO A 350 7.11 -10.77 13.15
C PRO A 350 7.71 -10.78 11.75
N ASN A 351 8.07 -9.64 11.18
CA ASN A 351 8.36 -9.49 9.75
C ASN A 351 9.84 -9.33 9.43
N VAL A 352 10.74 -9.49 10.42
CA VAL A 352 12.16 -9.13 10.28
C VAL A 352 13.08 -10.35 10.23
N PRO A 353 13.55 -10.71 9.03
CA PRO A 353 14.79 -11.44 8.85
C PRO A 353 15.98 -10.52 9.14
N VAL A 354 16.99 -11.05 9.84
CA VAL A 354 18.24 -10.33 10.12
C VAL A 354 19.42 -11.17 9.66
N ILE A 355 20.51 -10.46 9.41
CA ILE A 355 21.80 -10.97 8.97
C ILE A 355 22.92 -10.19 9.67
N LEU A 356 24.08 -10.84 9.84
CA LEU A 356 25.32 -10.21 10.25
C LEU A 356 26.30 -10.15 9.07
N GLY A 357 27.17 -9.16 9.07
CA GLY A 357 28.27 -9.07 8.10
C GLY A 357 29.60 -8.72 8.75
N LYS A 358 30.69 -8.94 8.03
CA LYS A 358 32.06 -8.86 8.56
C LYS A 358 32.50 -7.43 8.90
N LYS A 359 31.93 -6.42 8.23
CA LYS A 359 32.35 -5.02 8.35
C LYS A 359 31.49 -4.17 9.27
N THR A 360 30.46 -4.75 9.88
CA THR A 360 29.39 -3.95 10.51
C THR A 360 29.21 -4.39 11.94
N LEU A 361 29.36 -3.42 12.86
CA LEU A 361 29.25 -3.61 14.31
C LEU A 361 27.80 -3.69 14.80
N ILE A 362 26.83 -3.57 13.89
CA ILE A 362 25.38 -3.59 14.12
C ILE A 362 24.81 -4.59 13.10
N PRO A 363 23.80 -5.41 13.46
CA PRO A 363 23.18 -6.33 12.52
C PRO A 363 22.85 -5.65 11.20
N ASP A 364 23.34 -6.25 10.12
CA ASP A 364 23.72 -5.57 8.89
C ASP A 364 22.54 -5.30 7.97
N ALA A 365 21.44 -6.00 8.18
CA ALA A 365 20.25 -5.71 7.44
C ALA A 365 19.00 -6.19 8.12
N VAL A 366 17.98 -5.34 8.00
CA VAL A 366 16.61 -5.71 8.25
C VAL A 366 15.93 -5.68 6.90
N MET A 367 15.34 -6.81 6.53
CA MET A 367 14.78 -6.97 5.22
C MET A 367 13.27 -6.78 5.22
N PHE A 368 12.78 -6.08 4.21
CA PHE A 368 11.39 -6.11 3.85
C PHE A 368 11.22 -6.53 2.40
N LEU A 369 10.22 -7.35 2.20
CA LEU A 369 10.02 -8.09 0.98
C LEU A 369 9.22 -7.26 -0.01
N ILE A 370 9.74 -7.05 -1.22
CA ILE A 370 8.94 -6.68 -2.39
C ILE A 370 9.11 -7.83 -3.36
N VAL A 371 8.38 -8.92 -3.11
CA VAL A 371 8.49 -10.02 -4.05
C VAL A 371 7.83 -9.63 -5.35
N LEU A 372 8.52 -9.89 -6.45
CA LEU A 372 7.99 -9.73 -7.78
C LEU A 372 8.15 -11.06 -8.49
N PHE A 373 7.22 -11.97 -8.22
CA PHE A 373 7.15 -13.18 -9.02
C PHE A 373 6.62 -12.84 -10.40
N SER A 374 7.39 -13.24 -11.41
CA SER A 374 6.80 -13.48 -12.71
C SER A 374 5.98 -14.78 -12.56
N ALA A 375 4.65 -14.70 -12.61
CA ALA A 375 3.79 -15.87 -12.78
C ALA A 375 2.44 -15.46 -13.41
N MET A 376 2.07 -16.03 -14.55
CA MET A 376 0.78 -15.70 -15.16
C MET A 376 -0.36 -16.32 -14.33
N LYS A 377 -1.43 -15.55 -14.07
CA LYS A 377 -2.72 -16.11 -13.69
C LYS A 377 -3.81 -15.39 -14.49
N ILE A 378 -4.57 -16.19 -15.25
CA ILE A 378 -5.89 -15.94 -15.88
C ILE A 378 -6.03 -14.58 -16.62
N GLY A 379 -6.02 -14.64 -17.96
CA GLY A 379 -6.51 -13.59 -18.86
C GLY A 379 -5.57 -12.40 -19.11
N VAL A 380 -4.72 -12.02 -18.15
CA VAL A 380 -3.77 -10.90 -18.26
C VAL A 380 -2.40 -11.33 -17.70
N LEU A 381 -1.31 -11.02 -18.42
CA LEU A 381 0.05 -11.30 -17.95
C LEU A 381 0.38 -10.43 -16.72
N ARG A 382 0.35 -11.04 -15.54
CA ARG A 382 0.85 -10.43 -14.30
C ARG A 382 2.27 -10.93 -14.04
N THR A 383 3.25 -10.04 -14.11
CA THR A 383 4.67 -10.37 -13.93
C THR A 383 5.17 -10.18 -12.50
N ARG A 384 4.27 -9.81 -11.58
CA ARG A 384 4.62 -9.30 -10.25
C ARG A 384 3.55 -9.64 -9.20
N PHE A 385 3.94 -10.34 -8.13
CA PHE A 385 3.09 -10.62 -6.95
C PHE A 385 3.68 -9.99 -5.70
N PRO A 386 3.28 -8.75 -5.36
CA PRO A 386 3.77 -8.05 -4.19
C PRO A 386 3.48 -8.84 -2.91
N ILE A 387 4.50 -9.48 -2.36
CA ILE A 387 4.43 -10.10 -1.04
C ILE A 387 5.29 -9.26 -0.13
N THR A 388 4.59 -8.58 0.76
CA THR A 388 5.10 -7.37 1.38
C THR A 388 4.28 -7.19 2.66
N PRO A 389 4.88 -7.28 3.86
CA PRO A 389 4.15 -6.95 5.07
C PRO A 389 3.64 -5.51 5.06
N VAL A 390 2.68 -5.19 5.90
CA VAL A 390 2.26 -3.80 6.11
C VAL A 390 2.62 -3.48 7.53
N HIS A 391 3.20 -2.30 7.77
CA HIS A 391 3.40 -1.83 9.13
C HIS A 391 2.02 -1.79 9.80
N ALA A 392 1.85 -2.62 10.83
CA ALA A 392 0.55 -2.95 11.40
C ALA A 392 -0.02 -1.83 12.27
N GLU A 393 0.62 -0.68 12.34
CA GLU A 393 0.14 0.47 13.07
C GLU A 393 -0.05 1.70 12.18
N SER A 394 -0.64 2.76 12.76
CA SER A 394 -0.97 4.03 12.08
C SER A 394 -2.15 3.92 11.09
N SER A 395 -2.11 4.75 10.04
CA SER A 395 -3.11 4.94 8.99
C SER A 395 -3.70 3.64 8.42
N PRO A 396 -2.92 2.59 8.07
CA PRO A 396 -3.46 1.38 7.47
C PRO A 396 -4.55 0.68 8.30
N VAL A 397 -4.34 0.46 9.61
CA VAL A 397 -5.32 -0.23 10.47
C VAL A 397 -6.60 0.59 10.64
N TRP A 398 -6.45 1.89 10.86
CA TRP A 398 -7.60 2.77 11.01
C TRP A 398 -8.45 2.83 9.73
N LYS A 399 -7.81 2.75 8.56
CA LYS A 399 -8.47 2.68 7.27
C LYS A 399 -9.20 1.36 7.08
N GLU A 400 -8.57 0.23 7.39
CA GLU A 400 -9.20 -1.09 7.34
C GLU A 400 -10.42 -1.18 8.28
N LEU A 401 -10.32 -0.65 9.50
CA LEU A 401 -11.43 -0.66 10.46
C LEU A 401 -12.61 0.20 9.99
N ASN A 402 -12.35 1.39 9.46
CA ASN A 402 -13.40 2.25 8.90
C ASN A 402 -14.03 1.62 7.65
N ALA A 403 -13.22 1.00 6.80
CA ALA A 403 -13.69 0.26 5.62
C ALA A 403 -14.63 -0.88 6.05
N LEU A 404 -14.19 -1.70 7.02
CA LEU A 404 -15.00 -2.79 7.57
C LEU A 404 -16.33 -2.29 8.17
N LYS A 405 -16.30 -1.20 8.95
CA LYS A 405 -17.50 -0.59 9.51
C LYS A 405 -18.51 -0.23 8.42
N ASP A 406 -18.08 0.49 7.39
CA ASP A 406 -18.97 0.92 6.31
C ASP A 406 -19.46 -0.27 5.46
N PHE A 407 -18.60 -1.29 5.25
CA PHE A 407 -19.01 -2.55 4.61
C PHE A 407 -20.11 -3.27 5.39
N VAL A 408 -19.96 -3.41 6.71
CA VAL A 408 -20.96 -4.08 7.56
C VAL A 408 -22.27 -3.29 7.59
N LEU A 409 -22.21 -1.97 7.76
CA LEU A 409 -23.41 -1.13 7.83
C LEU A 409 -24.22 -1.15 6.52
N LYS A 410 -23.55 -1.04 5.36
CA LYS A 410 -24.21 -1.17 4.05
C LYS A 410 -24.94 -2.51 3.91
N ASN A 411 -24.27 -3.61 4.26
CA ASN A 411 -24.86 -4.95 4.20
C ASN A 411 -26.06 -5.12 5.17
N LEU A 412 -26.06 -4.45 6.32
CA LEU A 412 -27.17 -4.48 7.26
C LEU A 412 -28.37 -3.67 6.76
N ASP A 413 -28.13 -2.52 6.14
CA ASP A 413 -29.20 -1.69 5.57
C ASP A 413 -29.82 -2.35 4.33
N ASP A 414 -29.02 -2.99 3.48
CA ASP A 414 -29.52 -3.81 2.36
C ASP A 414 -30.39 -4.97 2.85
N ARG A 415 -30.02 -5.62 3.95
CA ARG A 415 -30.84 -6.67 4.59
C ARG A 415 -32.15 -6.12 5.16
N LYS A 416 -32.14 -4.93 5.78
CA LYS A 416 -33.36 -4.29 6.29
C LYS A 416 -34.27 -3.83 5.16
N MET A 417 -33.72 -3.38 4.04
CA MET A 417 -34.47 -3.04 2.82
C MET A 417 -35.09 -4.28 2.18
N ASN A 418 -34.34 -5.39 2.08
CA ASN A 418 -34.86 -6.65 1.55
C ASN A 418 -35.90 -7.32 2.46
N GLN A 419 -35.81 -7.14 3.79
CA GLN A 419 -36.86 -7.61 4.72
C GLN A 419 -38.13 -6.72 4.70
N ARG A 420 -38.04 -5.50 4.16
CA ARG A 420 -39.16 -4.57 4.03
C ARG A 420 -39.90 -4.67 2.70
N GLN A 421 -39.51 -5.55 1.79
CA GLN A 421 -40.34 -5.82 0.61
C GLN A 421 -41.67 -6.46 1.07
N PRO A 422 -42.82 -5.81 0.80
CA PRO A 422 -44.11 -6.38 1.15
C PRO A 422 -44.28 -7.68 0.36
N ARG A 423 -44.50 -8.79 1.07
CA ARG A 423 -44.89 -10.06 0.44
C ARG A 423 -46.09 -9.79 -0.47
N PRO A 424 -46.11 -10.29 -1.72
CA PRO A 424 -47.27 -10.11 -2.57
C PRO A 424 -48.51 -10.67 -1.84
N PRO A 425 -49.66 -9.97 -1.91
CA PRO A 425 -50.86 -10.41 -1.22
C PRO A 425 -51.22 -11.81 -1.74
N LYS A 426 -51.30 -12.77 -0.81
CA LYS A 426 -51.80 -14.12 -1.10
C LYS A 426 -53.23 -13.98 -1.61
N VAL A 427 -53.43 -14.17 -2.92
CA VAL A 427 -54.75 -14.35 -3.50
C VAL A 427 -55.31 -15.67 -2.93
N ARG A 428 -56.27 -15.56 -2.02
CA ARG A 428 -57.03 -16.72 -1.53
C ARG A 428 -58.18 -17.01 -2.51
N PRO A 429 -58.40 -18.28 -2.91
CA PRO A 429 -59.60 -18.67 -3.64
C PRO A 429 -60.85 -18.50 -2.78
N GLN A 430 -61.93 -18.11 -3.43
CA GLN A 430 -63.28 -17.96 -2.87
C GLN A 430 -63.82 -19.31 -2.37
N GLY A 431 -64.48 -19.31 -1.20
CA GLY A 431 -65.11 -20.50 -0.66
C GLY A 431 -65.78 -20.29 0.70
N ALA A 432 -66.97 -19.69 0.65
CA ALA A 432 -68.16 -19.86 1.51
C ALA A 432 -68.05 -20.01 3.06
N ARG A 433 -68.74 -19.05 3.73
CA ARG A 433 -69.62 -19.18 4.93
C ARG A 433 -68.95 -19.65 6.25
N THR A 434 -69.24 -19.12 7.43
CA THR A 434 -70.46 -18.49 7.98
C THR A 434 -70.12 -17.83 9.33
N THR A 435 -70.82 -16.74 9.69
CA THR A 435 -71.22 -16.26 11.05
C THR A 435 -70.20 -16.39 12.21
N THR A 436 -69.91 -15.36 13.01
CA THR A 436 -70.88 -14.67 13.89
C THR A 436 -70.22 -13.43 14.54
N GLN A 437 -71.06 -12.44 14.83
CA GLN A 437 -70.83 -11.20 15.58
C GLN A 437 -70.07 -11.37 16.91
N ARG A 438 -69.25 -10.37 17.28
CA ARG A 438 -69.54 -9.45 18.41
C ARG A 438 -68.43 -8.43 18.66
N SER A 439 -68.87 -7.17 18.65
CA SER A 439 -68.30 -5.96 19.24
C SER A 439 -67.99 -6.07 20.74
N LYS A 440 -66.97 -5.34 21.23
CA LYS A 440 -67.01 -4.36 22.36
C LYS A 440 -65.56 -3.93 22.76
N VAL A 441 -65.20 -2.64 22.67
CA VAL A 441 -65.22 -1.57 23.71
C VAL A 441 -63.82 -1.32 24.33
N ARG A 442 -63.30 -0.10 24.10
CA ARG A 442 -62.27 0.65 24.87
C ARG A 442 -62.90 1.19 26.18
N PRO A 443 -62.20 1.65 27.27
CA PRO A 443 -61.09 2.64 27.22
C PRO A 443 -60.11 2.73 28.44
N GLY A 444 -59.17 3.70 28.39
CA GLY A 444 -58.47 4.31 29.55
C GLY A 444 -56.93 4.42 29.39
N LYS A 445 -56.37 5.52 28.83
CA LYS A 445 -55.69 6.69 29.50
C LYS A 445 -54.68 6.30 30.59
N THR A 446 -53.41 6.73 30.54
CA THR A 446 -52.95 8.07 30.98
C THR A 446 -51.57 8.44 30.38
N THR A 447 -51.38 9.74 30.19
CA THR A 447 -50.28 10.48 29.54
C THR A 447 -49.16 10.90 30.48
N THR A 448 -47.91 10.95 29.98
CA THR A 448 -46.93 12.00 30.32
C THR A 448 -46.13 12.37 29.08
N ALA A 449 -46.13 13.66 28.76
CA ALA A 449 -45.53 14.26 27.59
C ALA A 449 -44.05 14.59 27.85
N SER A 450 -43.19 14.29 26.88
CA SER A 450 -41.91 14.97 26.68
C SER A 450 -41.88 15.50 25.24
N THR A 451 -41.62 16.79 25.12
CA THR A 451 -41.61 17.57 23.88
C THR A 451 -40.47 17.10 22.99
N PRO A 452 -40.69 16.67 21.72
CA PRO A 452 -39.59 16.40 20.82
C PRO A 452 -39.08 17.71 20.22
N VAL A 453 -37.83 18.02 20.50
CA VAL A 453 -37.03 19.01 19.77
C VAL A 453 -36.91 18.52 18.33
N TYR A 454 -37.50 19.23 17.37
CA TYR A 454 -37.33 18.94 15.95
C TYR A 454 -35.91 19.34 15.51
N PRO A 455 -35.11 18.43 14.90
CA PRO A 455 -33.81 18.80 14.36
C PRO A 455 -33.98 19.78 13.19
N ILE A 456 -33.20 20.85 13.23
CA ILE A 456 -33.07 21.84 12.15
C ILE A 456 -32.62 21.09 10.89
N ARG A 457 -33.49 21.01 9.89
CA ARG A 457 -33.21 20.30 8.62
C ARG A 457 -32.28 21.15 7.78
N GLN A 458 -31.16 20.57 7.34
CA GLN A 458 -30.13 21.24 6.53
C GLN A 458 -30.68 21.73 5.17
N PRO A 459 -30.15 22.84 4.62
CA PRO A 459 -30.48 23.33 3.27
C PRO A 459 -29.97 22.37 2.19
N LEU A 460 -30.61 22.36 1.03
CA LEU A 460 -30.14 21.61 -0.15
C LEU A 460 -29.06 22.44 -0.84
N ILE A 461 -27.90 21.86 -1.09
CA ILE A 461 -26.80 22.50 -1.81
C ILE A 461 -26.74 21.93 -3.22
N LEU A 462 -26.71 22.81 -4.21
CA LEU A 462 -26.55 22.48 -5.63
C LEU A 462 -25.25 23.08 -6.16
N MET A 463 -24.57 22.35 -7.02
CA MET A 463 -23.30 22.74 -7.64
C MET A 463 -23.49 22.99 -9.13
N THR A 464 -22.79 23.97 -9.70
CA THR A 464 -22.69 24.15 -11.15
C THR A 464 -21.77 23.09 -11.76
N SER A 465 -21.83 22.91 -13.09
CA SER A 465 -20.77 22.16 -13.78
C SER A 465 -19.40 22.81 -13.57
N ILE A 466 -18.32 22.10 -13.89
CA ILE A 466 -16.98 22.71 -13.93
C ILE A 466 -16.92 23.77 -15.05
N ALA A 467 -16.28 24.90 -14.79
CA ALA A 467 -16.03 25.97 -15.75
C ALA A 467 -15.10 25.48 -16.87
N THR A 468 -15.45 25.78 -18.13
CA THR A 468 -14.71 25.30 -19.31
C THR A 468 -13.90 26.38 -20.01
N ARG A 469 -13.96 27.64 -19.55
CA ARG A 469 -13.26 28.77 -20.19
C ARG A 469 -12.19 29.38 -19.29
N TYR A 470 -11.11 29.83 -19.93
CA TYR A 470 -9.98 30.52 -19.30
C TYR A 470 -9.80 31.92 -19.92
N PRO A 471 -9.49 32.96 -19.12
CA PRO A 471 -9.53 33.02 -17.65
C PRO A 471 -10.97 32.99 -17.10
N PRO A 472 -11.23 32.54 -15.83
CA PRO A 472 -10.27 32.42 -14.72
C PRO A 472 -9.70 31.01 -14.46
N GLY A 473 -10.15 29.97 -15.17
CA GLY A 473 -9.67 28.59 -14.99
C GLY A 473 -10.69 27.67 -14.35
N GLU A 474 -10.27 26.44 -14.05
CA GLU A 474 -11.16 25.38 -13.58
C GLU A 474 -11.70 25.69 -12.17
N HIS A 475 -13.02 25.75 -12.02
CA HIS A 475 -13.73 25.93 -10.75
C HIS A 475 -15.23 25.60 -10.90
N TYR A 476 -16.00 25.69 -9.81
CA TYR A 476 -17.46 25.56 -9.78
C TYR A 476 -18.06 26.48 -8.72
N HIS A 477 -19.37 26.70 -8.76
CA HIS A 477 -20.07 27.45 -7.73
C HIS A 477 -21.19 26.64 -7.08
N THR A 478 -21.61 27.05 -5.88
CA THR A 478 -22.70 26.43 -5.14
C THR A 478 -23.88 27.38 -4.96
N ILE A 479 -25.06 26.79 -4.78
CA ILE A 479 -26.32 27.47 -4.46
C ILE A 479 -26.94 26.75 -3.27
N GLU A 480 -27.17 27.48 -2.19
CA GLU A 480 -27.89 26.97 -1.03
C GLU A 480 -29.39 27.28 -1.13
N MET A 481 -30.21 26.25 -0.96
CA MET A 481 -31.66 26.35 -1.14
C MET A 481 -32.42 25.85 0.07
N ASN A 482 -33.27 26.72 0.62
CA ASN A 482 -34.19 26.34 1.69
C ASN A 482 -35.42 25.59 1.15
N LYS A 483 -36.17 24.95 2.05
CA LYS A 483 -37.35 24.16 1.69
C LYS A 483 -38.45 24.93 0.96
N HIS A 484 -38.61 26.22 1.24
CA HIS A 484 -39.61 27.04 0.59
C HIS A 484 -39.24 27.29 -0.88
N GLN A 485 -37.97 27.59 -1.14
CA GLN A 485 -37.45 27.72 -2.50
C GLN A 485 -37.52 26.39 -3.27
N GLN A 486 -37.20 25.26 -2.63
CA GLN A 486 -37.37 23.92 -3.22
C GLN A 486 -38.82 23.64 -3.61
N ALA A 487 -39.77 23.90 -2.71
CA ALA A 487 -41.19 23.69 -2.96
C ALA A 487 -41.72 24.58 -4.10
N ARG A 488 -41.19 25.80 -4.27
CA ARG A 488 -41.53 26.69 -5.39
C ARG A 488 -40.99 26.17 -6.71
N LEU A 489 -39.73 25.75 -6.75
CA LEU A 489 -39.14 25.14 -7.94
C LEU A 489 -39.88 23.85 -8.34
N GLN A 490 -40.22 22.99 -7.38
CA GLN A 490 -40.99 21.76 -7.62
C GLN A 490 -42.41 22.01 -8.15
N LYS A 491 -42.97 23.20 -7.93
CA LYS A 491 -44.24 23.66 -8.54
C LYS A 491 -44.06 24.26 -9.93
N GLY A 492 -42.84 24.26 -10.47
CA GLY A 492 -42.50 24.81 -11.78
C GLY A 492 -42.18 26.31 -11.77
N GLU A 493 -42.13 26.97 -10.60
CA GLU A 493 -41.73 28.37 -10.52
C GLU A 493 -40.25 28.55 -10.83
N ILE A 494 -39.88 29.77 -11.22
CA ILE A 494 -38.49 30.17 -11.42
C ILE A 494 -38.00 30.91 -10.18
N VAL A 495 -36.88 30.48 -9.61
CA VAL A 495 -36.27 31.12 -8.43
C VAL A 495 -34.90 31.67 -8.79
N HIS A 496 -34.60 32.85 -8.26
CA HIS A 496 -33.35 33.57 -8.47
C HIS A 496 -32.37 33.27 -7.36
N PHE A 497 -31.11 33.00 -7.71
CA PHE A 497 -30.02 32.77 -6.77
C PHE A 497 -28.80 33.59 -7.19
N ARG A 498 -28.00 33.96 -6.18
CA ARG A 498 -26.61 34.33 -6.37
C ARG A 498 -25.77 33.14 -5.94
N THR A 499 -24.84 32.72 -6.78
CA THR A 499 -23.96 31.58 -6.48
C THR A 499 -22.90 31.98 -5.45
N SER A 500 -22.22 30.98 -4.86
CA SER A 500 -21.01 31.21 -4.06
C SER A 500 -19.94 31.93 -4.88
N GLN A 501 -18.99 32.57 -4.19
CA GLN A 501 -17.83 33.17 -4.82
C GLN A 501 -16.72 32.13 -4.93
N ASP A 502 -16.21 31.92 -6.14
CA ASP A 502 -15.03 31.09 -6.40
C ASP A 502 -14.22 31.72 -7.55
N ASN A 503 -12.90 31.52 -7.57
CA ASN A 503 -11.97 32.12 -8.54
C ASN A 503 -12.14 33.64 -8.79
N GLY A 504 -12.65 34.37 -7.80
CA GLY A 504 -12.77 35.83 -7.83
C GLY A 504 -14.11 36.38 -8.35
N HIS A 505 -15.09 35.54 -8.72
CA HIS A 505 -16.43 35.99 -9.15
C HIS A 505 -17.57 35.10 -8.65
N SER A 506 -18.81 35.52 -8.95
CA SER A 506 -20.06 34.81 -8.64
C SER A 506 -21.08 35.11 -9.75
N HIS A 507 -22.05 34.23 -9.99
CA HIS A 507 -23.12 34.46 -10.96
C HIS A 507 -24.46 34.82 -10.30
N THR A 508 -25.29 35.55 -11.04
CA THR A 508 -26.73 35.63 -10.77
C THR A 508 -27.47 34.68 -11.70
N VAL A 509 -28.06 33.63 -11.15
CA VAL A 509 -28.72 32.57 -11.91
C VAL A 509 -30.22 32.53 -11.66
N LYS A 510 -30.99 32.20 -12.69
CA LYS A 510 -32.38 31.80 -12.59
C LYS A 510 -32.46 30.29 -12.74
N VAL A 511 -33.08 29.61 -11.79
CA VAL A 511 -33.19 28.16 -11.74
C VAL A 511 -34.64 27.73 -11.91
N GLN A 512 -34.86 26.64 -12.63
CA GLN A 512 -36.15 25.96 -12.78
C GLN A 512 -35.97 24.46 -12.57
N PHE A 513 -36.96 23.80 -11.96
CA PHE A 513 -36.98 22.34 -11.85
C PHE A 513 -37.87 21.75 -12.95
N PHE A 514 -37.29 20.93 -13.84
CA PHE A 514 -38.03 20.20 -14.87
C PHE A 514 -37.34 18.86 -15.14
N ASN A 515 -38.09 17.86 -15.62
CA ASN A 515 -37.58 16.48 -15.86
C ASN A 515 -36.82 15.86 -14.67
N GLY A 516 -37.22 16.20 -13.44
CA GLY A 516 -36.62 15.66 -12.23
C GLY A 516 -35.30 16.33 -11.82
N ARG A 517 -34.88 17.41 -12.47
CA ARG A 517 -33.59 18.08 -12.23
C ARG A 517 -33.68 19.60 -12.16
N TYR A 518 -32.64 20.20 -11.57
CA TYR A 518 -32.50 21.65 -11.45
C TYR A 518 -31.66 22.20 -12.61
N HIS A 519 -32.22 23.15 -13.34
CA HIS A 519 -31.56 23.75 -14.50
C HIS A 519 -31.44 25.26 -14.34
N VAL A 520 -30.26 25.80 -14.63
CA VAL A 520 -30.05 27.21 -14.88
C VAL A 520 -30.69 27.55 -16.22
N ILE A 521 -31.62 28.50 -16.24
CA ILE A 521 -32.27 29.00 -17.46
C ILE A 521 -31.74 30.37 -17.88
N LYS A 522 -31.16 31.13 -16.95
CA LYS A 522 -30.41 32.36 -17.21
C LYS A 522 -29.24 32.50 -16.26
N CYS A 523 -28.10 32.96 -16.77
CA CYS A 523 -26.89 33.27 -16.02
C CYS A 523 -26.42 34.68 -16.41
N ASP A 524 -26.31 35.59 -15.46
CA ASP A 524 -25.92 37.00 -15.65
C ASP A 524 -26.71 37.70 -16.77
N SER A 525 -28.02 37.51 -16.75
CA SER A 525 -28.99 38.02 -17.74
C SER A 525 -28.90 37.42 -19.15
N LYS A 526 -28.00 36.47 -19.39
CA LYS A 526 -27.87 35.71 -20.65
C LYS A 526 -28.41 34.29 -20.50
N THR A 527 -28.74 33.63 -21.61
CA THR A 527 -29.01 32.19 -21.60
C THR A 527 -27.70 31.41 -21.41
N PRO A 528 -27.68 30.31 -20.64
CA PRO A 528 -26.49 29.49 -20.49
C PRO A 528 -25.92 29.02 -21.85
N PRO A 529 -24.62 28.70 -21.93
CA PRO A 529 -23.68 28.61 -20.80
C PRO A 529 -23.34 29.96 -20.17
N CYS A 530 -22.92 29.95 -18.90
CA CYS A 530 -22.38 31.15 -18.24
C CYS A 530 -21.13 31.66 -18.98
N TRP A 531 -20.71 32.91 -18.74
CA TRP A 531 -19.64 33.54 -19.52
C TRP A 531 -18.29 32.80 -19.39
N ASP A 532 -18.06 32.14 -18.26
CA ASP A 532 -16.92 31.29 -17.89
C ASP A 532 -17.12 29.80 -18.22
N GLY A 533 -18.26 29.45 -18.84
CA GLY A 533 -18.48 28.14 -19.43
C GLY A 533 -19.17 27.11 -18.55
N HIS A 534 -19.84 27.50 -17.46
CA HIS A 534 -20.77 26.61 -16.76
C HIS A 534 -21.98 26.25 -17.64
N THR A 535 -22.34 24.98 -17.66
CA THR A 535 -23.50 24.48 -18.41
C THR A 535 -24.81 24.84 -17.70
N LYS A 536 -25.94 24.50 -18.33
CA LYS A 536 -27.28 24.78 -17.81
C LYS A 536 -27.70 23.88 -16.63
N CYS A 537 -26.91 22.88 -16.23
CA CYS A 537 -27.33 21.86 -15.30
C CYS A 537 -26.67 22.04 -13.92
N LEU A 538 -27.46 21.80 -12.87
CA LEU A 538 -27.03 21.82 -11.47
C LEU A 538 -27.15 20.42 -10.88
N THR A 539 -26.15 19.98 -10.15
CA THR A 539 -26.11 18.65 -9.51
C THR A 539 -26.02 18.78 -8.00
N THR A 540 -26.54 17.80 -7.27
CA THR A 540 -26.17 17.60 -5.85
C THR A 540 -24.81 16.89 -5.77
N GLU A 541 -24.19 16.86 -4.59
CA GLU A 541 -22.97 16.05 -4.36
C GLU A 541 -23.19 14.55 -4.65
N GLU A 542 -24.44 14.07 -4.55
CA GLU A 542 -24.82 12.67 -4.79
C GLU A 542 -25.08 12.34 -6.27
N GLU A 543 -25.27 13.34 -7.15
CA GLU A 543 -25.60 13.14 -8.55
C GLU A 543 -24.34 13.14 -9.45
N ALA A 544 -24.13 12.04 -10.18
CA ALA A 544 -22.98 11.84 -11.06
C ALA A 544 -23.08 12.66 -12.36
N GLY A 545 -22.77 13.96 -12.28
CA GLY A 545 -22.51 14.85 -13.42
C GLY A 545 -23.71 15.12 -14.35
N CYS A 546 -23.58 16.18 -15.15
CA CYS A 546 -24.59 16.53 -16.15
C CYS A 546 -24.44 15.62 -17.39
N PRO A 547 -25.52 14.98 -17.90
CA PRO A 547 -25.43 14.15 -19.10
C PRO A 547 -25.04 14.96 -20.32
N LEU A 548 -24.42 14.28 -21.29
CA LEU A 548 -23.96 14.87 -22.56
C LEU A 548 -25.07 15.52 -23.40
N GLU A 549 -26.34 15.17 -23.17
CA GLU A 549 -27.50 15.74 -23.87
C GLU A 549 -27.86 17.17 -23.42
N ASP A 550 -27.23 17.67 -22.35
CA ASP A 550 -27.49 18.99 -21.77
C ASP A 550 -26.35 20.02 -22.01
N PHE A 551 -25.36 19.69 -22.84
CA PHE A 551 -24.24 20.57 -23.22
C PHE A 551 -24.57 21.53 -24.36
#